data_AF-G4ZW92-F1
#
_entry.id   AF-G4ZW92-F1
#
_cell.length_a   1.000
_cell.length_b   1.000
_cell.length_c   1.000
_cell.angle_alpha   90.00
_cell.angle_beta   90.00
_cell.angle_gamma   90.00
#
_symmetry.space_group_name_H-M   'P 1'
#
loop_
_entity.id
_entity.type
_entity.pdbx_description
1 polymer ?
#
loop_
_entity_poly.entity_id
_entity_poly.type
_entity_poly.pdbx_seq_one_letter_code
_entity_poly.pdbx_strand_id
1 'polypeptide(L)'
;MPLTLYGIARSGRLGLIREYFDVIPSSPTVIAAAAAEGHLHVVQWIYRQLIGGERWWGAVDALRAAARNGRLGVLEWLRFEYKPSLEVINMIAYEAGRSRKLPVVQWMLDAFSGVGGEVTLGAALVAGQDEVEEYLTSIWDEDTRLNAFGTALEIKSTNNDAARVKELVQQCRQSNVRQALVDQDVSLSLADIADLDNVLERTVIVDRLDVAALYIEAHRMHSSDGLGVALGAAVALNLLDFVQLLYTKCEVDDVRSALDEAVENGYWDIVKLVYERCSPRRISWALQQAASCCRWDVVHVLYASCEEGSFNIGRASQHAVASGEPEMAKLLRQKCKQYDVELALYSAVENDRWEMVKVLYGACRTYCVNAAMRKVASQSRWDLVELMYANAG
;
A
#
# COMPACT_ATOMS: atom_id res chain seq x y z
N MET A 1 -47.10 -29.95 -25.50
CA MET A 1 -46.63 -28.63 -25.96
C MET A 1 -45.27 -28.35 -25.35
N PRO A 2 -44.32 -27.75 -26.07
CA PRO A 2 -43.11 -27.22 -25.44
C PRO A 2 -43.51 -26.17 -24.40
N LEU A 3 -43.00 -26.28 -23.18
CA LEU A 3 -43.38 -25.41 -22.06
C LEU A 3 -42.82 -23.98 -22.19
N THR A 4 -41.72 -23.80 -22.94
CA THR A 4 -41.09 -22.49 -23.20
C THR A 4 -40.29 -22.51 -24.50
N LEU A 5 -40.17 -21.34 -25.16
CA LEU A 5 -39.32 -21.16 -26.36
C LEU A 5 -37.83 -21.42 -26.05
N TYR A 6 -37.43 -21.18 -24.78
CA TYR A 6 -36.08 -21.43 -24.25
C TYR A 6 -35.63 -22.89 -24.42
N GLY A 7 -36.46 -23.87 -24.04
CA GLY A 7 -36.11 -25.29 -24.17
C GLY A 7 -35.96 -25.73 -25.62
N ILE A 8 -36.77 -25.16 -26.52
CA ILE A 8 -36.68 -25.43 -27.97
C ILE A 8 -35.37 -24.87 -28.53
N ALA A 9 -35.00 -23.64 -28.14
CA ALA A 9 -33.75 -23.00 -28.53
C ALA A 9 -32.51 -23.80 -28.12
N ARG A 10 -32.49 -24.35 -26.89
CA ARG A 10 -31.41 -25.25 -26.44
C ARG A 10 -31.31 -26.55 -27.24
N SER A 11 -32.42 -27.04 -27.78
CA SER A 11 -32.45 -28.28 -28.56
C SER A 11 -32.01 -28.11 -30.02
N GLY A 12 -31.84 -26.88 -30.51
CA GLY A 12 -31.43 -26.60 -31.89
C GLY A 12 -32.50 -26.91 -32.95
N ARG A 13 -33.73 -27.25 -32.56
CA ARG A 13 -34.83 -27.63 -33.47
C ARG A 13 -35.45 -26.40 -34.14
N LEU A 14 -34.80 -25.89 -35.16
CA LEU A 14 -35.23 -24.68 -35.90
C LEU A 14 -36.68 -24.74 -36.41
N GLY A 15 -37.16 -25.92 -36.83
CA GLY A 15 -38.54 -26.10 -37.28
C GLY A 15 -39.57 -25.75 -36.20
N LEU A 16 -39.35 -26.22 -34.97
CA LEU A 16 -40.21 -25.89 -33.83
C LEU A 16 -40.04 -24.42 -33.41
N ILE A 17 -38.83 -23.87 -33.48
CA ILE A 17 -38.64 -22.44 -33.16
C ILE A 17 -39.48 -21.58 -34.09
N ARG A 18 -39.46 -21.84 -35.40
CA ARG A 18 -40.28 -21.12 -36.38
C ARG A 18 -41.78 -21.21 -36.09
N GLU A 19 -42.26 -22.38 -35.67
CA GLU A 19 -43.68 -22.61 -35.41
C GLU A 19 -44.17 -21.86 -34.16
N TYR A 20 -43.34 -21.77 -33.12
CA TYR A 20 -43.74 -21.21 -31.82
C TYR A 20 -43.20 -19.79 -31.55
N PHE A 21 -42.37 -19.22 -32.44
CA PHE A 21 -41.74 -17.90 -32.23
C PHE A 21 -42.74 -16.76 -32.11
N ASP A 22 -43.78 -16.76 -32.94
CA ASP A 22 -44.81 -15.70 -32.94
C ASP A 22 -45.85 -15.90 -31.82
N VAL A 23 -45.90 -17.10 -31.25
CA VAL A 23 -46.91 -17.51 -30.24
C VAL A 23 -46.39 -17.34 -28.82
N ILE A 24 -45.07 -17.53 -28.61
CA ILE A 24 -44.43 -17.42 -27.30
C ILE A 24 -43.54 -16.17 -27.27
N PRO A 25 -43.71 -15.24 -26.30
CA PRO A 25 -42.91 -14.03 -26.21
C PRO A 25 -41.40 -14.30 -26.26
N SER A 26 -40.70 -13.63 -27.18
CA SER A 26 -39.25 -13.75 -27.31
C SER A 26 -38.50 -12.94 -26.25
N SER A 27 -37.55 -13.56 -25.57
CA SER A 27 -36.60 -12.94 -24.64
C SER A 27 -35.16 -13.20 -25.12
N PRO A 28 -34.16 -12.36 -24.77
CA PRO A 28 -32.74 -12.58 -25.09
C PRO A 28 -32.24 -13.90 -24.57
N THR A 29 -32.83 -14.37 -23.48
CA THR A 29 -32.58 -15.69 -22.92
C THR A 29 -32.76 -16.81 -23.94
N VAL A 30 -33.63 -16.65 -24.94
CA VAL A 30 -33.85 -17.63 -26.01
C VAL A 30 -32.66 -17.69 -26.97
N ILE A 31 -32.19 -16.53 -27.46
CA ILE A 31 -31.03 -16.49 -28.36
C ILE A 31 -29.75 -16.85 -27.61
N ALA A 32 -29.61 -16.41 -26.34
CA ALA A 32 -28.51 -16.79 -25.47
C ALA A 32 -28.48 -18.30 -25.20
N ALA A 33 -29.63 -18.95 -25.07
CA ALA A 33 -29.71 -20.40 -24.91
C ALA A 33 -29.28 -21.16 -26.16
N ALA A 34 -29.71 -20.72 -27.35
CA ALA A 34 -29.23 -21.28 -28.61
C ALA A 34 -27.71 -21.05 -28.79
N ALA A 35 -27.22 -19.85 -28.42
CA ALA A 35 -25.81 -19.49 -28.47
C ALA A 35 -24.96 -20.30 -27.48
N ALA A 36 -25.45 -20.55 -26.27
CA ALA A 36 -24.80 -21.39 -25.25
C ALA A 36 -24.59 -22.83 -25.73
N GLU A 37 -25.54 -23.37 -26.48
CA GLU A 37 -25.47 -24.74 -27.02
C GLU A 37 -24.79 -24.81 -28.40
N GLY A 38 -24.45 -23.66 -29.00
CA GLY A 38 -23.74 -23.57 -30.27
C GLY A 38 -24.61 -23.75 -31.51
N HIS A 39 -25.94 -23.62 -31.39
CA HIS A 39 -26.89 -23.78 -32.51
C HIS A 39 -26.90 -22.54 -33.42
N LEU A 40 -25.82 -22.34 -34.18
CA LEU A 40 -25.62 -21.17 -35.04
C LEU A 40 -26.80 -20.92 -35.99
N HIS A 41 -27.38 -21.96 -36.59
CA HIS A 41 -28.53 -21.84 -37.50
C HIS A 41 -29.79 -21.28 -36.81
N VAL A 42 -29.97 -21.57 -35.52
CA VAL A 42 -31.04 -20.98 -34.70
C VAL A 42 -30.73 -19.52 -34.39
N VAL A 43 -29.51 -19.24 -33.95
CA VAL A 43 -29.05 -17.87 -33.64
C VAL A 43 -29.19 -16.96 -34.87
N GLN A 44 -28.74 -17.42 -36.04
CA GLN A 44 -28.87 -16.73 -37.33
C GLN A 44 -30.33 -16.43 -37.69
N TRP A 45 -31.21 -17.40 -37.49
CA TRP A 45 -32.62 -17.22 -37.80
C TRP A 45 -33.28 -16.21 -36.86
N ILE A 46 -33.08 -16.36 -35.55
CA ILE A 46 -33.62 -15.42 -34.54
C ILE A 46 -33.06 -14.02 -34.76
N TYR A 47 -31.77 -13.90 -35.07
CA TYR A 47 -31.13 -12.62 -35.41
C TYR A 47 -31.84 -11.92 -36.57
N ARG A 48 -32.05 -12.62 -37.70
CA ARG A 48 -32.74 -12.04 -38.88
C ARG A 48 -34.16 -11.58 -38.59
N GLN A 49 -34.89 -12.26 -37.70
CA GLN A 49 -36.24 -11.83 -37.31
C GLN A 49 -36.23 -10.56 -36.46
N LEU A 50 -35.17 -10.31 -35.70
CA LEU A 50 -35.10 -9.23 -34.70
C LEU A 50 -34.28 -8.00 -35.14
N ILE A 51 -33.52 -8.08 -36.23
CA ILE A 51 -32.73 -6.95 -36.78
C ILE A 51 -33.59 -5.71 -37.11
N GLY A 52 -34.91 -5.86 -37.30
CA GLY A 52 -35.82 -4.77 -37.66
C GLY A 52 -36.31 -3.87 -36.52
N GLY A 53 -35.88 -4.09 -35.25
CA GLY A 53 -36.33 -3.32 -34.08
C GLY A 53 -35.24 -2.47 -33.40
N GLU A 54 -35.66 -1.45 -32.64
CA GLU A 54 -34.77 -0.51 -31.91
C GLU A 54 -33.78 -1.25 -31.00
N ARG A 55 -32.48 -1.11 -31.32
CA ARG A 55 -31.30 -1.64 -30.61
C ARG A 55 -31.39 -3.13 -30.21
N TRP A 56 -30.66 -3.95 -30.98
CA TRP A 56 -30.48 -5.37 -30.75
C TRP A 56 -29.88 -5.68 -29.37
N TRP A 57 -30.74 -5.84 -28.36
CA TRP A 57 -30.38 -6.05 -26.96
C TRP A 57 -29.98 -7.49 -26.63
N GLY A 58 -30.41 -8.48 -27.44
CA GLY A 58 -30.04 -9.89 -27.24
C GLY A 58 -28.63 -10.26 -27.69
N ALA A 59 -27.90 -9.30 -28.27
CA ALA A 59 -26.55 -9.42 -28.77
C ALA A 59 -25.55 -9.87 -27.73
N VAL A 60 -25.52 -9.07 -26.69
CA VAL A 60 -24.52 -9.11 -25.65
C VAL A 60 -24.73 -10.40 -24.87
N ASP A 61 -25.98 -10.78 -24.62
CA ASP A 61 -26.31 -12.05 -23.96
C ASP A 61 -25.93 -13.27 -24.79
N ALA A 62 -26.14 -13.24 -26.12
CA ALA A 62 -25.71 -14.32 -27.01
C ALA A 62 -24.18 -14.46 -27.06
N LEU A 63 -23.46 -13.33 -27.19
CA LEU A 63 -21.99 -13.30 -27.14
C LEU A 63 -21.45 -13.81 -25.79
N ARG A 64 -22.01 -13.31 -24.69
CA ARG A 64 -21.66 -13.73 -23.32
C ARG A 64 -21.85 -15.24 -23.13
N ALA A 65 -23.01 -15.76 -23.55
CA ALA A 65 -23.34 -17.17 -23.42
C ALA A 65 -22.46 -18.07 -24.30
N ALA A 66 -22.16 -17.64 -25.52
CA ALA A 66 -21.27 -18.35 -26.44
C ALA A 66 -19.82 -18.38 -25.91
N ALA A 67 -19.32 -17.25 -25.38
CA ALA A 67 -17.98 -17.16 -24.78
C ALA A 67 -17.82 -18.11 -23.59
N ARG A 68 -18.77 -18.06 -22.65
CA ARG A 68 -18.76 -18.92 -21.46
C ARG A 68 -18.80 -20.42 -21.79
N ASN A 69 -19.44 -20.81 -22.90
CA ASN A 69 -19.62 -22.21 -23.30
C ASN A 69 -18.66 -22.69 -24.40
N GLY A 70 -17.73 -21.85 -24.87
CA GLY A 70 -16.76 -22.27 -25.87
C GLY A 70 -17.28 -22.35 -27.31
N ARG A 71 -18.32 -21.60 -27.67
CA ARG A 71 -19.01 -21.73 -28.96
C ARG A 71 -18.44 -20.78 -30.02
N LEU A 72 -17.24 -21.09 -30.50
CA LEU A 72 -16.49 -20.26 -31.45
C LEU A 72 -17.27 -19.90 -32.73
N GLY A 73 -17.96 -20.85 -33.35
CA GLY A 73 -18.73 -20.56 -34.58
C GLY A 73 -19.86 -19.54 -34.39
N VAL A 74 -20.42 -19.42 -33.18
CA VAL A 74 -21.39 -18.37 -32.85
C VAL A 74 -20.69 -17.04 -32.60
N LEU A 75 -19.55 -17.04 -31.89
CA LEU A 75 -18.75 -15.84 -31.62
C LEU A 75 -18.20 -15.20 -32.90
N GLU A 76 -17.63 -16.01 -33.80
CA GLU A 76 -17.12 -15.58 -35.10
C GLU A 76 -18.22 -14.91 -35.92
N TRP A 77 -19.36 -15.57 -36.04
CA TRP A 77 -20.48 -15.05 -36.81
C TRP A 77 -21.02 -13.74 -36.21
N LEU A 78 -21.21 -13.68 -34.89
CA LEU A 78 -21.68 -12.47 -34.20
C LEU A 78 -20.67 -11.32 -34.27
N ARG A 79 -19.37 -11.59 -34.25
CA ARG A 79 -18.34 -10.54 -34.43
C ARG A 79 -18.53 -9.78 -35.73
N PHE A 80 -18.79 -10.47 -36.83
CA PHE A 80 -18.96 -9.84 -38.15
C PHE A 80 -20.29 -9.11 -38.30
N GLU A 81 -21.39 -9.73 -37.84
CA GLU A 81 -22.74 -9.21 -38.05
C GLU A 81 -23.10 -8.08 -37.07
N TYR A 82 -22.69 -8.20 -35.81
CA TYR A 82 -23.01 -7.20 -34.77
C TYR A 82 -22.00 -6.08 -34.69
N LYS A 83 -20.71 -6.38 -34.92
CA LYS A 83 -19.57 -5.47 -34.68
C LYS A 83 -19.55 -4.95 -33.23
N PRO A 84 -19.14 -5.78 -32.25
CA PRO A 84 -19.20 -5.42 -30.84
C PRO A 84 -18.36 -4.19 -30.51
N SER A 85 -18.85 -3.35 -29.59
CA SER A 85 -18.10 -2.21 -29.03
C SER A 85 -17.01 -2.69 -28.07
N LEU A 86 -16.08 -1.79 -27.72
CA LEU A 86 -15.01 -2.09 -26.76
C LEU A 86 -15.53 -2.61 -25.40
N GLU A 87 -16.63 -2.05 -24.90
CA GLU A 87 -17.28 -2.50 -23.67
C GLU A 87 -17.76 -3.96 -23.76
N VAL A 88 -18.34 -4.34 -24.91
CA VAL A 88 -18.80 -5.71 -25.16
C VAL A 88 -17.62 -6.66 -25.32
N ILE A 89 -16.53 -6.22 -25.94
CA ILE A 89 -15.28 -6.99 -26.04
C ILE A 89 -14.73 -7.27 -24.64
N ASN A 90 -14.59 -6.26 -23.77
CA ASN A 90 -14.10 -6.45 -22.39
C ASN A 90 -15.01 -7.38 -21.57
N MET A 91 -16.32 -7.31 -21.77
CA MET A 91 -17.27 -8.24 -21.15
C MET A 91 -17.05 -9.70 -21.60
N ILE A 92 -16.81 -9.91 -22.89
CA ILE A 92 -16.48 -11.24 -23.44
C ILE A 92 -15.14 -11.73 -22.87
N ALA A 93 -14.16 -10.84 -22.74
CA ALA A 93 -12.85 -11.09 -22.12
C ALA A 93 -12.97 -11.64 -20.71
N TYR A 94 -13.78 -10.96 -19.90
CA TYR A 94 -14.02 -11.35 -18.52
C TYR A 94 -14.64 -12.75 -18.44
N GLU A 95 -15.64 -13.06 -19.26
CA GLU A 95 -16.25 -14.40 -19.27
C GLU A 95 -15.32 -15.49 -19.83
N ALA A 96 -14.55 -15.17 -20.86
CA ALA A 96 -13.56 -16.06 -21.44
C ALA A 96 -12.48 -16.42 -20.41
N GLY A 97 -11.97 -15.44 -19.66
CA GLY A 97 -11.00 -15.64 -18.59
C GLY A 97 -11.54 -16.50 -17.45
N ARG A 98 -12.82 -16.36 -17.09
CA ARG A 98 -13.46 -17.24 -16.10
C ARG A 98 -13.75 -18.65 -16.60
N SER A 99 -13.71 -18.87 -17.91
CA SER A 99 -14.04 -20.15 -18.53
C SER A 99 -12.83 -21.08 -18.60
N ARG A 100 -13.07 -22.40 -18.53
CA ARG A 100 -12.05 -23.44 -18.80
C ARG A 100 -11.82 -23.68 -20.30
N LYS A 101 -11.99 -22.65 -21.13
CA LYS A 101 -12.08 -22.79 -22.59
C LYS A 101 -11.02 -21.95 -23.25
N LEU A 102 -9.76 -22.41 -23.14
CA LEU A 102 -8.59 -21.80 -23.77
C LEU A 102 -8.81 -21.40 -25.24
N PRO A 103 -9.48 -22.19 -26.10
CA PRO A 103 -9.73 -21.79 -27.48
C PRO A 103 -10.51 -20.48 -27.65
N VAL A 104 -11.36 -20.10 -26.69
CA VAL A 104 -12.08 -18.81 -26.71
C VAL A 104 -11.14 -17.66 -26.42
N VAL A 105 -10.22 -17.84 -25.47
CA VAL A 105 -9.21 -16.85 -25.12
C VAL A 105 -8.26 -16.63 -26.30
N GLN A 106 -7.78 -17.71 -26.91
CA GLN A 106 -6.94 -17.65 -28.12
C GLN A 106 -7.66 -16.94 -29.26
N TRP A 107 -8.90 -17.36 -29.56
CA TRP A 107 -9.72 -16.72 -30.58
C TRP A 107 -9.91 -15.24 -30.29
N MET A 108 -10.18 -14.86 -29.04
CA MET A 108 -10.43 -13.48 -28.68
C MET A 108 -9.19 -12.61 -28.90
N LEU A 109 -8.01 -13.06 -28.45
CA LEU A 109 -6.78 -12.31 -28.62
C LEU A 109 -6.41 -12.13 -30.09
N ASP A 110 -6.61 -13.17 -30.91
CA ASP A 110 -6.40 -13.10 -32.36
C ASP A 110 -7.46 -12.20 -33.04
N ALA A 111 -8.72 -12.36 -32.66
CA ALA A 111 -9.84 -11.62 -33.25
C ALA A 111 -9.82 -10.11 -32.93
N PHE A 112 -9.28 -9.71 -31.79
CA PHE A 112 -9.29 -8.31 -31.36
C PHE A 112 -7.88 -7.75 -31.16
N SER A 113 -6.86 -8.35 -31.78
CA SER A 113 -5.47 -7.88 -31.72
C SER A 113 -4.97 -7.64 -30.29
N GLY A 114 -5.30 -8.53 -29.36
CA GLY A 114 -4.91 -8.43 -27.95
C GLY A 114 -5.82 -7.56 -27.07
N VAL A 115 -6.80 -6.85 -27.64
CA VAL A 115 -7.74 -6.03 -26.86
C VAL A 115 -8.56 -6.91 -25.90
N GLY A 116 -8.55 -6.54 -24.61
CA GLY A 116 -9.20 -7.29 -23.53
C GLY A 116 -8.32 -8.38 -22.90
N GLY A 117 -7.05 -8.48 -23.27
CA GLY A 117 -6.09 -9.39 -22.64
C GLY A 117 -6.04 -9.23 -21.12
N GLU A 118 -5.68 -8.05 -20.63
CA GLU A 118 -5.55 -7.77 -19.18
C GLU A 118 -6.78 -8.19 -18.37
N VAL A 119 -7.98 -7.90 -18.89
CA VAL A 119 -9.26 -8.30 -18.28
C VAL A 119 -9.42 -9.81 -18.24
N THR A 120 -8.99 -10.50 -19.31
CA THR A 120 -9.03 -11.97 -19.40
C THR A 120 -8.09 -12.62 -18.39
N LEU A 121 -6.87 -12.12 -18.23
CA LEU A 121 -5.91 -12.65 -17.24
C LEU A 121 -6.37 -12.35 -15.82
N GLY A 122 -6.84 -11.14 -15.54
CA GLY A 122 -7.42 -10.80 -14.24
C GLY A 122 -8.59 -11.72 -13.88
N ALA A 123 -9.48 -11.99 -14.83
CA ALA A 123 -10.60 -12.91 -14.65
C ALA A 123 -10.17 -14.38 -14.48
N ALA A 124 -9.16 -14.83 -15.22
CA ALA A 124 -8.59 -16.18 -15.10
C ALA A 124 -7.93 -16.41 -13.73
N LEU A 125 -7.17 -15.42 -13.25
CA LEU A 125 -6.57 -15.41 -11.92
C LEU A 125 -7.64 -15.46 -10.82
N VAL A 126 -8.68 -14.63 -10.94
CA VAL A 126 -9.83 -14.60 -10.00
C VAL A 126 -10.55 -15.95 -9.96
N ALA A 127 -10.76 -16.57 -11.11
CA ALA A 127 -11.46 -17.85 -11.22
C ALA A 127 -10.59 -19.09 -10.99
N GLY A 128 -9.26 -18.94 -10.85
CA GLY A 128 -8.32 -20.05 -10.66
C GLY A 128 -8.22 -20.96 -11.88
N GLN A 129 -8.10 -20.38 -13.07
CA GLN A 129 -7.96 -21.13 -14.33
C GLN A 129 -6.49 -21.26 -14.75
N ASP A 130 -5.80 -22.27 -14.22
CA ASP A 130 -4.35 -22.47 -14.41
C ASP A 130 -3.94 -22.56 -15.90
N GLU A 131 -4.72 -23.26 -16.74
CA GLU A 131 -4.41 -23.44 -18.17
C GLU A 131 -4.49 -22.13 -18.97
N VAL A 132 -5.40 -21.23 -18.59
CA VAL A 132 -5.52 -19.90 -19.21
C VAL A 132 -4.42 -18.99 -18.70
N GLU A 133 -4.12 -19.06 -17.41
CA GLU A 133 -3.02 -18.31 -16.79
C GLU A 133 -1.67 -18.67 -17.42
N GLU A 134 -1.34 -19.96 -17.53
CA GLU A 134 -0.10 -20.44 -18.13
C GLU A 134 0.04 -20.00 -19.59
N TYR A 135 -1.04 -20.12 -20.36
CA TYR A 135 -1.05 -19.65 -21.74
C TYR A 135 -0.82 -18.14 -21.83
N LEU A 136 -1.61 -17.33 -21.12
CA LEU A 136 -1.51 -15.87 -21.16
C LEU A 136 -0.15 -15.38 -20.66
N THR A 137 0.42 -16.05 -19.66
CA THR A 137 1.76 -15.78 -19.14
C THR A 137 2.85 -16.12 -20.16
N SER A 138 2.63 -17.12 -21.02
CA SER A 138 3.58 -17.52 -22.07
C SER A 138 3.62 -16.58 -23.28
N ILE A 139 2.54 -15.85 -23.54
CA ILE A 139 2.39 -15.03 -24.74
C ILE A 139 2.57 -13.52 -24.51
N TRP A 140 2.52 -13.04 -23.26
CA TRP A 140 2.58 -11.61 -22.96
C TRP A 140 3.91 -11.14 -22.38
N ASP A 141 4.26 -9.90 -22.72
CA ASP A 141 5.35 -9.15 -22.10
C ASP A 141 5.16 -8.99 -20.57
N GLU A 142 6.24 -8.66 -19.88
CA GLU A 142 6.23 -8.56 -18.40
C GLU A 142 5.31 -7.45 -17.89
N ASP A 143 5.13 -6.36 -18.66
CA ASP A 143 4.35 -5.19 -18.24
C ASP A 143 2.85 -5.49 -18.23
N THR A 144 2.34 -6.12 -19.30
CA THR A 144 0.94 -6.54 -19.41
C THR A 144 0.59 -7.58 -18.32
N ARG A 145 1.55 -8.44 -17.97
CA ARG A 145 1.40 -9.38 -16.84
C ARG A 145 1.25 -8.63 -15.52
N LEU A 146 2.14 -7.69 -15.21
CA LEU A 146 2.15 -6.95 -13.95
C LEU A 146 0.87 -6.13 -13.73
N ASN A 147 0.34 -5.48 -14.78
CA ASN A 147 -0.93 -4.72 -14.71
C ASN A 147 -2.13 -5.62 -14.43
N ALA A 148 -2.21 -6.77 -15.10
CA ALA A 148 -3.26 -7.75 -14.87
C ALA A 148 -3.17 -8.38 -13.47
N PHE A 149 -1.96 -8.62 -12.97
CA PHE A 149 -1.72 -9.09 -11.60
C PHE A 149 -2.15 -8.05 -10.55
N GLY A 150 -1.85 -6.77 -10.75
CA GLY A 150 -2.32 -5.69 -9.86
C GLY A 150 -3.85 -5.65 -9.77
N THR A 151 -4.52 -5.68 -10.91
CA THR A 151 -6.00 -5.71 -11.00
C THR A 151 -6.59 -6.98 -10.36
N ALA A 152 -5.95 -8.14 -10.55
CA ALA A 152 -6.39 -9.40 -9.95
C ALA A 152 -6.23 -9.40 -8.41
N LEU A 153 -5.17 -8.79 -7.90
CA LEU A 153 -4.92 -8.63 -6.46
C LEU A 153 -5.95 -7.71 -5.80
N GLU A 154 -6.30 -6.58 -6.45
CA GLU A 154 -7.38 -5.70 -6.01
C GLU A 154 -8.71 -6.46 -5.90
N ILE A 155 -9.08 -7.21 -6.94
CA ILE A 155 -10.33 -7.97 -6.97
C ILE A 155 -10.32 -9.16 -6.00
N LYS A 156 -9.20 -9.86 -5.78
CA LYS A 156 -9.13 -10.99 -4.84
C LYS A 156 -8.96 -10.61 -3.38
N SER A 157 -8.44 -9.42 -3.07
CA SER A 157 -8.39 -8.89 -1.69
C SER A 157 -9.79 -8.85 -1.05
N THR A 158 -10.83 -8.62 -1.87
CA THR A 158 -12.24 -8.68 -1.44
C THR A 158 -12.78 -10.10 -1.21
N ASN A 159 -12.08 -11.15 -1.68
CA ASN A 159 -12.52 -12.56 -1.64
C ASN A 159 -11.68 -13.45 -0.68
N ASN A 160 -10.71 -12.89 0.04
CA ASN A 160 -10.00 -13.49 1.18
C ASN A 160 -9.22 -14.81 0.93
N ASP A 161 -8.64 -14.99 -0.27
CA ASP A 161 -7.81 -16.16 -0.60
C ASP A 161 -6.30 -15.84 -0.53
N ALA A 162 -5.77 -15.77 0.70
CA ALA A 162 -4.41 -15.32 1.01
C ALA A 162 -3.30 -16.33 0.62
N ALA A 163 -3.64 -17.61 0.41
CA ALA A 163 -2.65 -18.65 0.12
C ALA A 163 -2.13 -18.53 -1.32
N ARG A 164 -3.03 -18.30 -2.28
CA ARG A 164 -2.69 -18.18 -3.70
C ARG A 164 -2.02 -16.84 -4.05
N VAL A 165 -2.35 -15.77 -3.32
CA VAL A 165 -1.64 -14.48 -3.41
C VAL A 165 -0.16 -14.63 -3.05
N LYS A 166 0.15 -15.37 -1.99
CA LYS A 166 1.54 -15.66 -1.59
C LYS A 166 2.30 -16.50 -2.62
N GLU A 167 1.63 -17.48 -3.22
CA GLU A 167 2.22 -18.32 -4.27
C GLU A 167 2.57 -17.52 -5.53
N LEU A 168 1.67 -16.64 -5.99
CA LEU A 168 1.90 -15.79 -7.17
C LEU A 168 3.02 -14.75 -6.93
N VAL A 169 3.04 -14.13 -5.75
CA VAL A 169 4.16 -13.26 -5.33
C VAL A 169 5.49 -14.03 -5.31
N GLN A 170 5.46 -15.30 -4.90
CA GLN A 170 6.63 -16.17 -4.87
C GLN A 170 7.09 -16.63 -6.26
N GLN A 171 6.17 -16.83 -7.21
CA GLN A 171 6.48 -17.11 -8.61
C GLN A 171 7.05 -15.88 -9.33
N CYS A 172 6.54 -14.67 -9.07
CA CYS A 172 7.16 -13.41 -9.53
C CYS A 172 8.59 -13.22 -9.00
N ARG A 173 8.92 -13.76 -7.82
CA ARG A 173 10.29 -13.77 -7.28
C ARG A 173 11.19 -14.83 -7.92
N GLN A 174 10.63 -15.90 -8.48
CA GLN A 174 11.36 -16.99 -9.15
C GLN A 174 11.66 -16.68 -10.61
N SER A 175 10.76 -15.97 -11.29
CA SER A 175 11.01 -15.35 -12.59
C SER A 175 12.04 -14.23 -12.40
N ASN A 176 13.25 -14.50 -12.83
CA ASN A 176 14.46 -13.87 -12.32
C ASN A 176 14.64 -12.42 -12.83
N VAL A 177 13.89 -11.47 -12.25
CA VAL A 177 13.96 -10.01 -12.54
C VAL A 177 15.39 -9.47 -12.41
N ARG A 178 16.20 -10.06 -11.52
CA ARG A 178 17.63 -9.73 -11.34
C ARG A 178 18.51 -10.03 -12.56
N GLN A 179 18.11 -10.97 -13.43
CA GLN A 179 18.91 -11.43 -14.56
C GLN A 179 18.52 -10.71 -15.87
N ALA A 180 17.26 -10.26 -15.98
CA ALA A 180 16.79 -9.39 -17.06
C ALA A 180 17.29 -7.94 -16.94
N LEU A 181 17.57 -7.46 -15.72
CA LEU A 181 18.11 -6.12 -15.48
C LEU A 181 19.58 -5.94 -15.90
N VAL A 182 20.31 -7.04 -16.19
CA VAL A 182 21.75 -6.98 -16.55
C VAL A 182 21.97 -7.07 -18.06
N ASP A 183 21.07 -7.70 -18.81
CA ASP A 183 21.21 -7.87 -20.26
C ASP A 183 19.96 -7.37 -21.01
N GLN A 184 20.14 -6.21 -21.63
CA GLN A 184 19.51 -5.71 -22.86
C GLN A 184 18.07 -5.15 -22.79
N ASP A 185 18.02 -3.81 -22.84
CA ASP A 185 17.37 -3.03 -23.90
C ASP A 185 15.83 -3.09 -24.02
N VAL A 186 15.11 -2.90 -22.91
CA VAL A 186 13.67 -2.58 -22.95
C VAL A 186 13.44 -1.11 -22.62
N SER A 187 13.07 -0.35 -23.65
CA SER A 187 12.67 1.05 -23.54
C SER A 187 11.24 1.16 -22.98
N LEU A 188 11.09 1.09 -21.66
CA LEU A 188 9.93 1.70 -20.99
C LEU A 188 10.11 3.22 -21.07
N SER A 189 9.18 3.92 -21.72
CA SER A 189 9.24 5.37 -21.76
C SER A 189 8.77 5.91 -20.40
N LEU A 190 9.58 6.76 -19.75
CA LEU A 190 9.22 7.44 -18.49
C LEU A 190 7.87 8.20 -18.57
N ALA A 191 7.41 8.53 -19.79
CA ALA A 191 6.16 9.26 -19.99
C ALA A 191 4.94 8.44 -19.57
N ASP A 192 4.97 7.12 -19.72
CA ASP A 192 3.83 6.24 -19.44
C ASP A 192 3.65 5.98 -17.93
N ILE A 193 4.70 6.21 -17.12
CA ILE A 193 4.68 6.05 -15.66
C ILE A 193 4.29 7.36 -14.95
N ALA A 194 4.51 8.51 -15.59
CA ALA A 194 4.30 9.83 -15.00
C ALA A 194 2.83 10.29 -14.93
N ASP A 195 1.92 9.64 -15.68
CA ASP A 195 0.51 10.07 -15.83
C ASP A 195 -0.44 9.55 -14.72
N LEU A 196 0.08 8.88 -13.68
CA LEU A 196 -0.69 8.44 -12.51
C LEU A 196 -0.27 9.24 -11.28
N ASP A 197 -1.09 10.20 -10.86
CA ASP A 197 -0.91 10.89 -9.58
C ASP A 197 -0.82 9.86 -8.43
N ASN A 198 0.24 9.96 -7.61
CA ASN A 198 0.52 9.17 -6.39
C ASN A 198 0.90 7.68 -6.58
N VAL A 199 1.55 7.29 -7.67
CA VAL A 199 2.07 5.90 -7.84
C VAL A 199 2.92 5.44 -6.64
N LEU A 200 3.80 6.31 -6.12
CA LEU A 200 4.70 5.95 -5.02
C LEU A 200 3.96 5.75 -3.68
N GLU A 201 2.89 6.50 -3.43
CA GLU A 201 2.06 6.32 -2.23
C GLU A 201 1.30 4.99 -2.30
N ARG A 202 0.78 4.64 -3.49
CA ARG A 202 0.07 3.38 -3.70
C ARG A 202 0.98 2.17 -3.52
N THR A 203 2.24 2.22 -3.96
CA THR A 203 3.18 1.11 -3.73
C THR A 203 3.48 0.91 -2.25
N VAL A 204 3.49 1.97 -1.44
CA VAL A 204 3.60 1.90 0.03
C VAL A 204 2.36 1.24 0.63
N ILE A 205 1.15 1.66 0.24
CA ILE A 205 -0.11 1.09 0.73
C ILE A 205 -0.23 -0.41 0.41
N VAL A 206 0.30 -0.82 -0.74
CA VAL A 206 0.28 -2.22 -1.22
C VAL A 206 1.53 -3.01 -0.79
N ASP A 207 2.46 -2.39 -0.05
CA ASP A 207 3.71 -2.99 0.46
C ASP A 207 4.59 -3.63 -0.64
N ARG A 208 4.73 -2.92 -1.77
CA ARG A 208 5.56 -3.32 -2.94
C ARG A 208 6.85 -2.50 -3.04
N LEU A 209 7.80 -2.83 -2.17
CA LEU A 209 9.12 -2.15 -2.09
C LEU A 209 9.92 -2.26 -3.40
N ASP A 210 9.76 -3.38 -4.10
CA ASP A 210 10.38 -3.67 -5.40
C ASP A 210 9.96 -2.65 -6.47
N VAL A 211 8.66 -2.36 -6.56
CA VAL A 211 8.11 -1.41 -7.52
C VAL A 211 8.49 0.03 -7.13
N ALA A 212 8.48 0.35 -5.84
CA ALA A 212 8.91 1.66 -5.36
C ALA A 212 10.39 1.95 -5.69
N ALA A 213 11.28 0.97 -5.54
CA ALA A 213 12.70 1.12 -5.85
C ALA A 213 12.93 1.37 -7.36
N LEU A 214 12.28 0.61 -8.22
CA LEU A 214 12.34 0.78 -9.67
C LEU A 214 11.80 2.15 -10.11
N TYR A 215 10.68 2.59 -9.55
CA TYR A 215 10.09 3.89 -9.86
C TYR A 215 11.05 5.05 -9.55
N ILE A 216 11.69 5.02 -8.37
CA ILE A 216 12.65 6.04 -7.91
C ILE A 216 13.90 6.07 -8.81
N GLU A 217 14.39 4.89 -9.22
CA GLU A 217 15.58 4.77 -10.05
C GLU A 217 15.31 5.24 -11.49
N ALA A 218 14.15 4.89 -12.06
CA ALA A 218 13.75 5.29 -13.40
C ALA A 218 13.62 6.80 -13.55
N HIS A 219 13.04 7.49 -12.57
CA HIS A 219 12.68 8.91 -12.71
C HIS A 219 13.78 9.90 -12.38
N ARG A 220 14.96 9.45 -11.91
CA ARG A 220 16.02 10.32 -11.35
C ARG A 220 15.43 11.49 -10.57
N MET A 221 14.43 11.19 -9.72
CA MET A 221 13.50 12.17 -9.15
C MET A 221 14.28 13.34 -8.54
N HIS A 222 14.31 14.46 -9.27
CA HIS A 222 14.94 15.71 -8.85
C HIS A 222 13.89 16.71 -8.35
N SER A 223 12.59 16.40 -8.45
CA SER A 223 11.52 17.17 -7.84
C SER A 223 10.78 16.34 -6.78
N SER A 224 10.42 17.02 -5.70
CA SER A 224 9.74 16.54 -4.50
C SER A 224 8.33 15.99 -4.71
N ASP A 225 7.83 15.93 -5.94
CA ASP A 225 6.43 15.55 -6.20
C ASP A 225 6.20 14.07 -5.86
N GLY A 226 5.47 13.86 -4.75
CA GLY A 226 5.01 12.53 -4.28
C GLY A 226 5.96 11.79 -3.32
N LEU A 227 7.25 12.14 -3.24
CA LEU A 227 8.21 11.49 -2.34
C LEU A 227 7.87 11.73 -0.86
N GLY A 228 7.54 12.97 -0.50
CA GLY A 228 7.13 13.31 0.87
C GLY A 228 5.83 12.63 1.30
N VAL A 229 4.85 12.55 0.39
CA VAL A 229 3.57 11.87 0.64
C VAL A 229 3.79 10.38 0.88
N ALA A 230 4.58 9.72 0.04
CA ALA A 230 4.92 8.32 0.19
C ALA A 230 5.75 8.04 1.45
N LEU A 231 6.68 8.94 1.80
CA LEU A 231 7.44 8.84 3.05
C LEU A 231 6.50 8.94 4.26
N GLY A 232 5.57 9.90 4.27
CA GLY A 232 4.56 10.02 5.33
C GLY A 232 3.70 8.76 5.45
N ALA A 233 3.18 8.25 4.34
CA ALA A 233 2.44 6.98 4.33
C ALA A 233 3.26 5.80 4.87
N ALA A 234 4.54 5.72 4.53
CA ALA A 234 5.43 4.66 5.00
C ALA A 234 5.67 4.75 6.52
N VAL A 235 5.80 5.97 7.05
CA VAL A 235 5.91 6.21 8.49
C VAL A 235 4.61 5.88 9.21
N ALA A 236 3.46 6.32 8.69
CA ALA A 236 2.15 6.04 9.27
C ALA A 236 1.87 4.53 9.40
N LEU A 237 2.31 3.75 8.40
CA LEU A 237 2.21 2.28 8.38
C LEU A 237 3.39 1.57 9.08
N ASN A 238 4.38 2.31 9.60
CA ASN A 238 5.58 1.79 10.26
C ASN A 238 6.40 0.81 9.38
N LEU A 239 6.52 1.11 8.08
CA LEU A 239 7.26 0.31 7.10
C LEU A 239 8.72 0.77 7.00
N LEU A 240 9.59 0.26 7.87
CA LEU A 240 11.00 0.67 7.97
C LEU A 240 11.77 0.56 6.64
N ASP A 241 11.53 -0.51 5.87
CA ASP A 241 12.25 -0.74 4.60
C ASP A 241 11.91 0.33 3.55
N PHE A 242 10.66 0.76 3.50
CA PHE A 242 10.22 1.87 2.65
C PHE A 242 10.82 3.19 3.11
N VAL A 243 10.84 3.44 4.43
CA VAL A 243 11.48 4.64 4.96
C VAL A 243 12.97 4.66 4.59
N GLN A 244 13.70 3.54 4.71
CA GLN A 244 15.12 3.45 4.31
C GLN A 244 15.35 3.77 2.83
N LEU A 245 14.46 3.29 1.96
CA LEU A 245 14.53 3.58 0.53
C LEU A 245 14.27 5.07 0.24
N LEU A 246 13.23 5.63 0.85
CA LEU A 246 12.70 6.95 0.51
C LEU A 246 13.48 8.09 1.19
N TYR A 247 13.87 7.94 2.46
CA TYR A 247 14.39 9.07 3.24
C TYR A 247 15.70 9.64 2.69
N THR A 248 16.52 8.86 1.97
CA THR A 248 17.75 9.36 1.34
C THR A 248 17.48 10.25 0.14
N LYS A 249 16.30 10.11 -0.48
CA LYS A 249 15.89 10.81 -1.70
C LYS A 249 14.96 11.99 -1.43
N CYS A 250 14.29 12.00 -0.29
CA CYS A 250 13.38 13.08 0.11
C CYS A 250 14.12 14.38 0.46
N GLU A 251 13.39 15.49 0.33
CA GLU A 251 13.86 16.80 0.75
C GLU A 251 13.92 16.90 2.28
N VAL A 252 14.66 17.88 2.78
CA VAL A 252 14.82 18.06 4.22
C VAL A 252 13.48 18.34 4.89
N ASP A 253 12.53 18.99 4.22
CA ASP A 253 11.19 19.28 4.77
C ASP A 253 10.29 18.04 4.91
N ASP A 254 10.32 17.13 3.95
CA ASP A 254 9.58 15.85 4.04
C ASP A 254 10.10 14.99 5.20
N VAL A 255 11.43 14.89 5.31
CA VAL A 255 12.14 14.19 6.39
C VAL A 255 11.78 14.80 7.76
N ARG A 256 11.56 16.12 7.83
CA ARG A 256 11.12 16.79 9.07
C ARG A 256 9.72 16.33 9.48
N SER A 257 8.77 16.29 8.55
CA SER A 257 7.40 15.83 8.82
C SER A 257 7.37 14.37 9.23
N ALA A 258 8.16 13.52 8.56
CA ALA A 258 8.32 12.11 8.88
C ALA A 258 8.85 11.88 10.31
N LEU A 259 9.80 12.71 10.79
CA LEU A 259 10.30 12.61 12.16
C LEU A 259 9.22 12.96 13.18
N ASP A 260 8.46 14.04 12.95
CA ASP A 260 7.40 14.48 13.86
C ASP A 260 6.34 13.37 14.01
N GLU A 261 5.89 12.80 12.89
CA GLU A 261 4.91 11.71 12.87
C GLU A 261 5.42 10.43 13.52
N ALA A 262 6.69 10.06 13.30
CA ALA A 262 7.30 8.90 13.95
C ALA A 262 7.39 9.08 15.47
N VAL A 263 7.69 10.28 15.96
CA VAL A 263 7.77 10.58 17.39
C VAL A 263 6.37 10.55 18.04
N GLU A 264 5.37 11.12 17.39
CA GLU A 264 3.98 11.13 17.90
C GLU A 264 3.39 9.72 18.03
N ASN A 265 3.72 8.83 17.09
CA ASN A 265 3.27 7.44 17.10
C ASN A 265 4.20 6.49 17.89
N GLY A 266 5.38 6.96 18.32
CA GLY A 266 6.36 6.16 19.07
C GLY A 266 7.12 5.13 18.21
N TYR A 267 7.29 5.39 16.91
CA TYR A 267 8.05 4.55 15.98
C TYR A 267 9.55 4.83 16.09
N TRP A 268 10.14 4.41 17.20
CA TRP A 268 11.51 4.75 17.59
C TRP A 268 12.62 4.25 16.66
N ASP A 269 12.42 3.15 15.94
CA ASP A 269 13.40 2.64 14.96
C ASP A 269 13.46 3.53 13.71
N ILE A 270 12.30 4.08 13.30
CA ILE A 270 12.23 5.11 12.26
C ILE A 270 12.88 6.40 12.74
N VAL A 271 12.67 6.80 14.01
CA VAL A 271 13.33 7.98 14.60
C VAL A 271 14.85 7.86 14.54
N LYS A 272 15.42 6.68 14.87
CA LYS A 272 16.87 6.42 14.78
C LYS A 272 17.41 6.47 13.36
N LEU A 273 16.58 6.22 12.35
CA LEU A 273 16.99 6.26 10.95
C LEU A 273 16.99 7.69 10.39
N VAL A 274 15.97 8.47 10.74
CA VAL A 274 15.66 9.74 10.05
C VAL A 274 16.34 10.95 10.72
N TYR A 275 16.72 10.87 12.00
CA TYR A 275 17.18 12.04 12.77
C TYR A 275 18.46 12.71 12.25
N GLU A 276 19.35 11.99 11.55
CA GLU A 276 20.65 12.51 11.09
C GLU A 276 20.53 13.67 10.10
N ARG A 277 19.42 13.73 9.35
CA ARG A 277 19.14 14.79 8.37
C ARG A 277 18.30 15.94 8.93
N CYS A 278 17.93 15.88 10.22
CA CYS A 278 17.09 16.89 10.86
C CYS A 278 17.91 17.98 11.56
N SER A 279 17.31 19.15 11.75
CA SER A 279 17.97 20.25 12.45
C SER A 279 18.14 19.96 13.95
N PRO A 280 19.21 20.47 14.60
CA PRO A 280 19.45 20.25 16.04
C PRO A 280 18.26 20.61 16.94
N ARG A 281 17.50 21.64 16.56
CA ARG A 281 16.27 22.05 17.26
C ARG A 281 15.21 20.94 17.26
N ARG A 282 15.00 20.23 16.15
CA ARG A 282 14.05 19.11 16.08
C ARG A 282 14.56 17.87 16.79
N ILE A 283 15.84 17.56 16.66
CA ILE A 283 16.48 16.46 17.42
C ILE A 283 16.27 16.69 18.93
N SER A 284 16.42 17.93 19.41
CA SER A 284 16.19 18.25 20.82
C SER A 284 14.72 18.10 21.25
N TRP A 285 13.74 18.33 20.36
CA TRP A 285 12.32 18.04 20.62
C TRP A 285 12.04 16.53 20.66
N ALA A 286 12.56 15.77 19.67
CA ALA A 286 12.45 14.32 19.66
C ALA A 286 13.10 13.69 20.92
N LEU A 287 14.23 14.25 21.39
CA LEU A 287 14.88 13.87 22.63
C LEU A 287 13.98 14.10 23.86
N GLN A 288 13.29 15.23 23.91
CA GLN A 288 12.34 15.52 24.99
C GLN A 288 11.23 14.46 25.05
N GLN A 289 10.67 14.09 23.90
CA GLN A 289 9.62 13.07 23.81
C GLN A 289 10.15 11.66 24.12
N ALA A 290 11.36 11.33 23.68
CA ALA A 290 12.00 10.07 24.05
C ALA A 290 12.26 9.98 25.56
N ALA A 291 12.66 11.08 26.19
CA ALA A 291 12.90 11.15 27.64
C ALA A 291 11.60 11.03 28.45
N SER A 292 10.49 11.64 28.02
CA SER A 292 9.19 11.48 28.69
C SER A 292 8.67 10.04 28.62
N CYS A 293 9.00 9.32 27.55
CA CYS A 293 8.70 7.90 27.36
C CYS A 293 9.77 6.94 27.96
N CYS A 294 10.79 7.45 28.65
CA CYS A 294 11.90 6.67 29.22
C CYS A 294 12.64 5.77 28.21
N ARG A 295 12.70 6.18 26.92
CA ARG A 295 13.33 5.43 25.83
C ARG A 295 14.84 5.66 25.74
N TRP A 296 15.57 4.97 26.59
CA TRP A 296 17.03 5.03 26.68
C TRP A 296 17.76 4.78 25.35
N ASP A 297 17.29 3.81 24.57
CA ASP A 297 17.85 3.43 23.29
C ASP A 297 17.83 4.55 22.25
N VAL A 298 16.83 5.44 22.32
CA VAL A 298 16.70 6.61 21.46
C VAL A 298 17.41 7.82 22.08
N VAL A 299 17.28 8.02 23.39
CA VAL A 299 17.92 9.12 24.12
C VAL A 299 19.43 9.11 23.89
N HIS A 300 20.10 7.97 23.94
CA HIS A 300 21.54 7.89 23.67
C HIS A 300 21.91 8.33 22.25
N VAL A 301 21.11 7.94 21.26
CA VAL A 301 21.34 8.23 19.84
C VAL A 301 21.13 9.72 19.57
N LEU A 302 20.03 10.30 20.07
CA LEU A 302 19.68 11.70 19.84
C LEU A 302 20.55 12.66 20.66
N TYR A 303 20.95 12.28 21.88
CA TYR A 303 21.71 13.14 22.79
C TYR A 303 23.08 13.55 22.23
N ALA A 304 23.75 12.64 21.50
CA ALA A 304 25.03 12.92 20.86
C ALA A 304 24.95 14.12 19.91
N SER A 305 23.88 14.20 19.13
CA SER A 305 23.68 15.22 18.08
C SER A 305 23.01 16.52 18.57
N CYS A 306 22.62 16.61 19.84
CA CYS A 306 21.98 17.80 20.39
C CYS A 306 22.99 18.89 20.79
N GLU A 307 22.65 20.16 20.49
CA GLU A 307 23.42 21.34 20.90
C GLU A 307 23.32 21.60 22.40
N GLU A 308 24.45 22.00 22.99
CA GLU A 308 24.56 22.37 24.41
C GLU A 308 23.66 23.57 24.73
N GLY A 309 22.91 23.45 25.83
CA GLY A 309 22.03 24.49 26.34
C GLY A 309 20.77 24.74 25.52
N SER A 310 20.39 23.80 24.66
CA SER A 310 19.10 23.87 23.96
C SER A 310 17.93 23.72 24.94
N PHE A 311 16.87 24.50 24.71
CA PHE A 311 15.71 24.58 25.60
C PHE A 311 15.04 23.21 25.84
N ASN A 312 14.97 22.37 24.81
CA ASN A 312 14.32 21.07 24.91
C ASN A 312 15.16 20.04 25.69
N ILE A 313 16.50 20.16 25.76
CA ILE A 313 17.31 19.32 26.67
C ILE A 313 16.93 19.64 28.13
N GLY A 314 16.74 20.92 28.45
CA GLY A 314 16.27 21.34 29.77
C GLY A 314 14.92 20.73 30.13
N ARG A 315 13.97 20.73 29.19
CA ARG A 315 12.66 20.05 29.35
C ARG A 315 12.80 18.53 29.45
N ALA A 316 13.64 17.91 28.63
CA ALA A 316 13.93 16.48 28.70
C ALA A 316 14.46 16.09 30.09
N SER A 317 15.34 16.91 30.68
CA SER A 317 15.85 16.72 32.03
C SER A 317 14.75 16.79 33.08
N GLN A 318 13.83 17.77 32.97
CA GLN A 318 12.66 17.86 33.85
C GLN A 318 11.77 16.62 33.75
N HIS A 319 11.53 16.11 32.53
CA HIS A 319 10.77 14.87 32.33
C HIS A 319 11.48 13.66 32.94
N ALA A 320 12.80 13.51 32.75
CA ALA A 320 13.56 12.43 33.38
C ALA A 320 13.46 12.46 34.92
N VAL A 321 13.52 13.65 35.52
CA VAL A 321 13.32 13.85 36.97
C VAL A 321 11.90 13.50 37.40
N ALA A 322 10.91 13.94 36.63
CA ALA A 322 9.50 13.67 36.90
C ALA A 322 9.17 12.19 36.78
N SER A 323 9.81 11.46 35.85
CA SER A 323 9.68 10.01 35.70
C SER A 323 10.50 9.22 36.74
N GLY A 324 11.52 9.84 37.32
CA GLY A 324 12.35 9.23 38.38
C GLY A 324 13.56 8.45 37.84
N GLU A 325 14.10 8.85 36.69
CA GLU A 325 15.23 8.20 36.01
C GLU A 325 16.57 8.92 36.33
N PRO A 326 17.34 8.47 37.35
CA PRO A 326 18.53 9.19 37.84
C PRO A 326 19.62 9.30 36.80
N GLU A 327 19.93 8.19 36.13
CA GLU A 327 21.00 8.15 35.15
C GLU A 327 20.65 9.00 33.92
N MET A 328 19.37 9.08 33.56
CA MET A 328 18.94 9.88 32.40
C MET A 328 19.07 11.36 32.71
N ALA A 329 18.62 11.78 33.91
CA ALA A 329 18.84 13.13 34.40
C ALA A 329 20.33 13.48 34.49
N LYS A 330 21.17 12.52 34.92
CA LYS A 330 22.63 12.66 34.99
C LYS A 330 23.31 12.80 33.63
N LEU A 331 22.78 12.15 32.60
CA LEU A 331 23.23 12.31 31.22
C LEU A 331 22.83 13.69 30.70
N LEU A 332 21.52 14.00 30.75
CA LEU A 332 20.95 15.22 30.17
C LEU A 332 21.53 16.50 30.80
N ARG A 333 21.81 16.50 32.11
CA ARG A 333 22.36 17.67 32.81
C ARG A 333 23.70 18.15 32.22
N GLN A 334 24.50 17.27 31.60
CA GLN A 334 25.84 17.65 31.12
C GLN A 334 25.77 18.66 29.98
N LYS A 335 24.67 18.66 29.21
CA LYS A 335 24.40 19.63 28.14
C LYS A 335 23.31 20.65 28.52
N CYS A 336 22.81 20.67 29.75
CA CYS A 336 21.80 21.66 30.19
C CYS A 336 22.43 23.02 30.51
N LYS A 337 21.66 24.10 30.36
CA LYS A 337 22.03 25.38 30.99
C LYS A 337 21.86 25.27 32.51
N GLN A 338 22.65 26.05 33.23
CA GLN A 338 22.58 26.18 34.69
C GLN A 338 21.14 26.38 35.20
N TYR A 339 20.41 27.30 34.56
CA TYR A 339 19.02 27.60 34.88
C TYR A 339 18.08 26.38 34.73
N ASP A 340 18.30 25.54 33.72
CA ASP A 340 17.47 24.35 33.49
C ASP A 340 17.73 23.27 34.54
N VAL A 341 18.98 23.12 34.98
CA VAL A 341 19.38 22.22 36.07
C VAL A 341 18.75 22.67 37.39
N GLU A 342 18.72 23.98 37.65
CA GLU A 342 18.11 24.57 38.84
C GLU A 342 16.58 24.38 38.86
N LEU A 343 15.90 24.54 37.72
CA LEU A 343 14.47 24.22 37.57
C LEU A 343 14.19 22.73 37.78
N ALA A 344 15.04 21.84 37.23
CA ALA A 344 14.92 20.41 37.42
C ALA A 344 15.10 20.01 38.90
N LEU A 345 16.04 20.65 39.60
CA LEU A 345 16.25 20.47 41.05
C LEU A 345 15.03 20.93 41.85
N TYR A 346 14.45 22.07 41.52
CA TYR A 346 13.23 22.56 42.17
C TYR A 346 12.08 21.55 42.01
N SER A 347 11.85 21.05 40.79
CA SER A 347 10.84 20.02 40.52
C SER A 347 11.11 18.72 41.29
N ALA A 348 12.37 18.28 41.40
CA ALA A 348 12.75 17.11 42.19
C ALA A 348 12.40 17.27 43.67
N VAL A 349 12.67 18.46 44.23
CA VAL A 349 12.38 18.78 45.62
C VAL A 349 10.88 18.93 45.86
N GLU A 350 10.12 19.51 44.92
CA GLU A 350 8.66 19.61 45.03
C GLU A 350 7.99 18.23 45.05
N ASN A 351 8.44 17.31 44.21
CA ASN A 351 7.87 15.97 44.07
C ASN A 351 8.52 14.92 45.00
N ASP A 352 9.29 15.36 46.01
CA ASP A 352 9.96 14.47 46.98
C ASP A 352 10.82 13.37 46.29
N ARG A 353 11.46 13.68 45.16
CA ARG A 353 12.33 12.81 44.35
C ARG A 353 13.80 12.92 44.80
N TRP A 354 14.11 12.41 45.98
CA TRP A 354 15.39 12.68 46.65
C TRP A 354 16.64 12.08 45.99
N GLU A 355 16.52 10.95 45.31
CA GLU A 355 17.62 10.42 44.50
C GLU A 355 17.95 11.36 43.32
N MET A 356 16.96 12.05 42.76
CA MET A 356 17.21 13.09 41.73
C MET A 356 17.90 14.31 42.33
N VAL A 357 17.55 14.68 43.57
CA VAL A 357 18.21 15.78 44.29
C VAL A 357 19.71 15.48 44.44
N LYS A 358 20.09 14.26 44.85
CA LYS A 358 21.50 13.85 44.94
C LYS A 358 22.23 13.96 43.59
N VAL A 359 21.57 13.55 42.50
CA VAL A 359 22.13 13.63 41.15
C VAL A 359 22.30 15.08 40.70
N LEU A 360 21.31 15.95 40.90
CA LEU A 360 21.34 17.31 40.34
C LEU A 360 22.16 18.30 41.16
N TYR A 361 22.30 18.06 42.47
CA TYR A 361 22.88 19.02 43.41
C TYR A 361 24.30 19.46 43.05
N GLY A 362 25.17 18.52 42.65
CA GLY A 362 26.59 18.79 42.37
C GLY A 362 26.85 19.72 41.17
N ALA A 363 25.81 20.15 40.45
CA ALA A 363 25.89 21.06 39.31
C ALA A 363 25.14 22.40 39.53
N CYS A 364 24.54 22.65 40.70
CA CYS A 364 23.73 23.84 40.98
C CYS A 364 24.52 24.97 41.67
N ARG A 365 24.16 26.24 41.42
CA ARG A 365 24.68 27.41 42.18
C ARG A 365 23.81 27.72 43.41
N THR A 366 24.39 28.48 44.32
CA THR A 366 24.00 28.67 45.74
C THR A 366 22.57 29.15 46.02
N TYR A 367 21.87 29.82 45.10
CA TYR A 367 20.55 30.39 45.41
C TYR A 367 19.42 29.33 45.45
N CYS A 368 19.33 28.46 44.44
CA CYS A 368 18.30 27.40 44.39
C CYS A 368 18.54 26.29 45.42
N VAL A 369 19.81 26.09 45.75
CA VAL A 369 20.29 25.23 46.84
C VAL A 369 19.67 25.60 48.19
N ASN A 370 19.48 26.89 48.49
CA ASN A 370 18.89 27.33 49.75
C ASN A 370 17.40 26.98 49.89
N ALA A 371 16.63 27.08 48.80
CA ALA A 371 15.22 26.68 48.81
C ALA A 371 15.08 25.15 48.96
N ALA A 372 15.93 24.39 48.25
CA ALA A 372 16.01 22.95 48.40
C ALA A 372 16.36 22.54 49.84
N MET A 373 17.39 23.15 50.44
CA MET A 373 17.81 22.89 51.81
C MET A 373 16.69 23.12 52.83
N ARG A 374 15.90 24.19 52.71
CA ARG A 374 14.79 24.47 53.64
C ARG A 374 13.74 23.35 53.64
N LYS A 375 13.36 22.85 52.46
CA LYS A 375 12.37 21.77 52.34
C LYS A 375 12.93 20.41 52.79
N VAL A 376 14.21 20.13 52.50
CA VAL A 376 14.90 18.94 53.01
C VAL A 376 14.95 18.93 54.54
N ALA A 377 15.30 20.08 55.15
CA ALA A 377 15.35 20.24 56.61
C ALA A 377 13.96 20.10 57.26
N SER A 378 12.91 20.66 56.64
CA SER A 378 11.54 20.50 57.16
C SER A 378 11.04 19.05 57.15
N GLN A 379 11.60 18.21 56.29
CA GLN A 379 11.29 16.78 56.21
C GLN A 379 12.26 15.88 57.01
N SER A 380 13.15 16.47 57.83
CA SER A 380 14.12 15.73 58.66
C SER A 380 15.06 14.79 57.88
N ARG A 381 15.35 15.10 56.61
CA ARG A 381 16.28 14.39 55.73
C ARG A 381 17.73 14.84 55.96
N TRP A 382 18.27 14.56 57.15
CA TRP A 382 19.60 15.07 57.56
C TRP A 382 20.76 14.57 56.70
N ASP A 383 20.62 13.37 56.10
CA ASP A 383 21.57 12.79 55.14
C ASP A 383 21.79 13.69 53.90
N LEU A 384 20.71 14.28 53.40
CA LEU A 384 20.76 15.22 52.27
C LEU A 384 21.22 16.61 52.70
N VAL A 385 20.85 17.06 53.91
CA VAL A 385 21.35 18.33 54.45
C VAL A 385 22.87 18.29 54.58
N GLU A 386 23.44 17.20 55.11
CA GLU A 386 24.89 17.01 55.20
C GLU A 386 25.56 16.97 53.82
N LEU A 387 24.99 16.23 52.87
CA LEU A 387 25.50 16.15 51.49
C LEU A 387 25.46 17.51 50.78
N MET A 388 24.43 18.31 51.05
CA MET A 388 24.30 19.66 50.52
C MET A 388 25.32 20.61 51.16
N TYR A 389 25.51 20.54 52.47
CA TYR A 389 26.43 21.39 53.22
C TYR A 389 27.90 21.10 52.89
N ALA A 390 28.27 19.83 52.72
CA ALA A 390 29.64 19.41 52.40
C ALA A 390 30.13 19.88 51.01
N ASN A 391 29.21 20.13 50.08
CA ASN A 391 29.49 20.55 48.70
C ASN A 391 29.25 22.05 48.45
N ALA A 392 28.87 22.82 49.47
CA ALA A 392 28.64 24.27 49.40
C ALA A 392 29.89 25.12 49.72
N GLY A 393 31.07 24.48 49.82
CA GLY A 393 32.37 25.08 50.16
C GLY A 393 33.11 25.64 48.96
#